data_AF-A0A495TNA0-F1
#
_entry.id   AF-A0A495TNA0-F1
#
_cell.length_a   1.000
_cell.length_b   1.000
_cell.length_c   1.000
_cell.angle_alpha   90.00
_cell.angle_beta   90.00
_cell.angle_gamma   90.00
#
_symmetry.space_group_name_H-M   'P 1'
#
loop_
_entity.id
_entity.type
_entity.pdbx_description
1 polymer ?
#
loop_
_entity_poly.entity_id
_entity_poly.type
_entity_poly.pdbx_seq_one_letter_code
_entity_poly.pdbx_strand_id
1 'polypeptide(L)'
;MTTTNPAPATSAQACAAAPVLTRCAEAETCADPSSTMTLLAETDPGQGGFTVYRSSFARGAAGAPSHFHTRAWELFFVIGGSLEVLVGEETTVLGEGDFLAVPPHTPHAFAAAPGAEADVLFVFTPGMDRFDYLRLLGSVMRGETEPGAIAASGERFDNHYVDSPAWRAALAART
;
A
#
# COMPACT_ATOMS: atom_id res chain seq x y z
N MET A 1 30.85 -48.85 -19.28
CA MET A 1 30.06 -49.16 -18.07
C MET A 1 29.78 -47.85 -17.37
N THR A 2 28.48 -47.54 -17.23
CA THR A 2 27.83 -46.60 -16.30
C THR A 2 28.36 -45.16 -16.18
N THR A 3 27.75 -44.27 -16.97
CA THR A 3 27.57 -42.86 -16.62
C THR A 3 26.47 -42.74 -15.57
N THR A 4 26.81 -42.30 -14.36
CA THR A 4 25.84 -42.02 -13.29
C THR A 4 25.26 -40.64 -13.52
N ASN A 5 23.97 -40.57 -13.84
CA ASN A 5 23.23 -39.30 -13.92
C ASN A 5 22.91 -38.85 -12.49
N PRO A 6 23.12 -37.58 -12.10
CA PRO A 6 22.69 -37.10 -10.79
C PRO A 6 21.16 -37.05 -10.76
N ALA A 7 20.58 -37.43 -9.62
CA ALA A 7 19.14 -37.41 -9.38
C ALA A 7 18.58 -35.97 -9.55
N PRO A 8 17.36 -35.80 -10.08
CA PRO A 8 16.74 -34.48 -10.13
C PRO A 8 16.52 -33.96 -8.71
N ALA A 9 16.83 -32.68 -8.51
CA ALA A 9 16.58 -31.96 -7.28
C ALA A 9 15.10 -32.09 -6.88
N THR A 10 14.91 -32.28 -5.57
CA THR A 10 13.64 -32.34 -4.87
C THR A 10 12.65 -31.29 -5.37
N SER A 11 11.49 -31.77 -5.81
CA SER A 11 10.31 -30.98 -6.13
C SER A 11 9.98 -30.03 -4.98
N ALA A 12 10.11 -28.72 -5.21
CA ALA A 12 9.42 -27.74 -4.41
C ALA A 12 7.93 -28.06 -4.53
N GLN A 13 7.33 -28.54 -3.45
CA GLN A 13 5.90 -28.71 -3.35
C GLN A 13 5.28 -27.32 -3.49
N ALA A 14 4.82 -26.96 -4.69
CA ALA A 14 4.09 -25.72 -4.89
C ALA A 14 2.86 -25.78 -3.99
N CYS A 15 2.82 -24.91 -2.96
CA CYS A 15 1.58 -24.65 -2.25
C CYS A 15 0.60 -24.12 -3.31
N ALA A 16 -0.40 -24.90 -3.67
CA ALA A 16 -1.33 -24.50 -4.71
C ALA A 16 -2.13 -23.30 -4.19
N ALA A 17 -1.86 -22.11 -4.72
CA ALA A 17 -2.58 -20.90 -4.35
C ALA A 17 -4.08 -21.09 -4.56
N ALA A 18 -4.88 -20.80 -3.53
CA ALA A 18 -6.34 -20.88 -3.60
C ALA A 18 -6.93 -19.57 -4.15
N PRO A 19 -8.05 -19.61 -4.89
CA PRO A 19 -8.79 -18.41 -5.26
C PRO A 19 -9.25 -17.64 -4.03
N VAL A 20 -9.15 -16.31 -4.06
CA VAL A 20 -9.66 -15.42 -3.00
C VAL A 20 -10.91 -14.71 -3.51
N LEU A 21 -12.01 -14.79 -2.75
CA LEU A 21 -13.24 -14.04 -2.98
C LEU A 21 -13.59 -13.28 -1.71
N THR A 22 -13.61 -11.95 -1.81
CA THR A 22 -14.08 -11.09 -0.73
C THR A 22 -15.28 -10.31 -1.23
N ARG A 23 -16.44 -10.53 -0.60
CA ARG A 23 -17.65 -9.77 -0.88
C ARG A 23 -17.53 -8.41 -0.21
N CYS A 24 -17.74 -7.33 -0.97
CA CYS A 24 -17.66 -5.96 -0.44
C CYS A 24 -18.51 -5.76 0.84
N ALA A 25 -19.72 -6.33 0.88
CA ALA A 25 -20.61 -6.24 2.04
C ALA A 25 -20.11 -6.97 3.30
N GLU A 26 -19.14 -7.87 3.17
CA GLU A 26 -18.57 -8.69 4.24
C GLU A 26 -17.11 -8.29 4.53
N ALA A 27 -16.53 -7.42 3.72
CA ALA A 27 -15.13 -7.01 3.83
C ALA A 27 -14.93 -6.21 5.11
N GLU A 28 -13.84 -6.51 5.82
CA GLU A 28 -13.43 -5.73 6.96
C GLU A 28 -13.04 -4.32 6.52
N THR A 29 -13.40 -3.32 7.33
CA THR A 29 -13.00 -1.93 7.14
C THR A 29 -12.17 -1.43 8.31
N CYS A 30 -11.03 -0.82 7.99
CA CYS A 30 -10.24 0.01 8.91
C CYS A 30 -10.44 1.48 8.54
N ALA A 31 -10.20 2.40 9.48
CA ALA A 31 -10.22 3.83 9.18
C ALA A 31 -9.18 4.58 10.00
N ASP A 32 -8.65 5.62 9.39
CA ASP A 32 -7.88 6.69 10.01
C ASP A 32 -8.52 8.05 9.62
N PRO A 33 -8.03 9.20 10.13
CA PRO A 33 -8.58 10.50 9.76
C PRO A 33 -8.47 10.84 8.26
N SER A 34 -7.59 10.18 7.51
CA SER A 34 -7.39 10.40 6.07
C SER A 34 -8.32 9.54 5.21
N SER A 35 -8.62 8.31 5.60
CA SER A 35 -9.33 7.38 4.73
C SER A 35 -10.09 6.27 5.46
N THR A 36 -11.06 5.70 4.75
CA THR A 36 -11.64 4.38 5.08
C THR A 36 -11.07 3.34 4.14
N MET A 37 -10.47 2.28 4.69
CA MET A 37 -9.77 1.23 3.97
C MET A 37 -10.56 -0.08 4.06
N THR A 38 -11.01 -0.60 2.92
CA THR A 38 -11.69 -1.89 2.78
C THR A 38 -10.68 -2.97 2.43
N LEU A 39 -10.54 -3.97 3.30
CA LEU A 39 -9.55 -5.04 3.19
C LEU A 39 -10.05 -6.12 2.23
N LEU A 40 -9.38 -6.32 1.09
CA LEU A 40 -9.88 -7.18 0.02
C LEU A 40 -9.18 -8.53 -0.06
N ALA A 41 -7.85 -8.57 -0.19
CA ALA A 41 -7.12 -9.83 -0.22
C ALA A 41 -5.69 -9.65 0.29
N GLU A 42 -5.16 -10.67 0.97
CA GLU A 42 -3.78 -10.70 1.42
C GLU A 42 -3.27 -12.15 1.35
N THR A 43 -2.05 -12.32 0.86
CA THR A 43 -1.35 -13.60 0.81
C THR A 43 -0.06 -13.54 1.62
N ASP A 44 0.41 -14.69 2.09
CA ASP A 44 1.68 -14.85 2.80
C ASP A 44 2.85 -14.18 2.04
N PRO A 45 3.52 -13.16 2.62
CA PRO A 45 4.69 -12.50 2.04
C PRO A 45 5.81 -13.47 1.64
N GLY A 46 5.99 -14.56 2.39
CA GLY A 46 7.05 -15.55 2.19
C GLY A 46 6.90 -16.42 0.94
N GLN A 47 5.72 -16.39 0.30
CA GLN A 47 5.42 -17.24 -0.86
C GLN A 47 5.37 -16.49 -2.19
N GLY A 48 5.64 -15.17 -2.19
CA GLY A 48 5.51 -14.35 -3.39
C GLY A 48 4.04 -14.26 -3.82
N GLY A 49 3.34 -13.23 -3.35
CA GLY A 49 1.93 -12.99 -3.68
C GLY A 49 1.58 -11.50 -3.63
N PHE A 50 0.43 -11.14 -3.09
CA PHE A 50 -0.03 -9.75 -3.08
C PHE A 50 -0.81 -9.37 -1.83
N THR A 51 -0.92 -8.07 -1.59
CA THR A 51 -1.97 -7.48 -0.75
C THR A 51 -2.79 -6.51 -1.58
N VAL A 52 -4.12 -6.52 -1.43
CA VAL A 52 -5.06 -5.62 -2.09
C VAL A 52 -6.01 -5.02 -1.07
N TYR A 53 -6.16 -3.69 -1.10
CA TYR A 53 -7.20 -2.98 -0.37
C TYR A 53 -7.68 -1.78 -1.17
N ARG A 54 -8.91 -1.34 -0.90
CA ARG A 54 -9.48 -0.12 -1.49
C ARG A 54 -9.54 0.96 -0.41
N SER A 55 -9.10 2.17 -0.71
CA SER A 55 -9.27 3.31 0.19
C SER A 55 -10.13 4.38 -0.44
N SER A 56 -11.09 4.87 0.34
CA SER A 56 -11.88 6.05 0.00
C SER A 56 -11.43 7.23 0.88
N PHE A 57 -11.14 8.35 0.22
CA PHE A 57 -10.62 9.57 0.80
C PHE A 57 -11.66 10.68 0.71
N ALA A 58 -11.94 11.33 1.83
CA ALA A 58 -12.81 12.50 1.86
C ALA A 58 -12.18 13.68 1.11
N ARG A 59 -12.99 14.70 0.83
CA ARG A 59 -12.55 15.90 0.11
C ARG A 59 -11.32 16.54 0.76
N GLY A 60 -10.20 16.58 0.03
CA GLY A 60 -8.95 17.17 0.51
C GLY A 60 -8.30 16.43 1.69
N ALA A 61 -8.64 15.16 1.90
CA ALA A 61 -8.01 14.34 2.93
C ALA A 61 -6.49 14.23 2.72
N ALA A 62 -5.74 14.20 3.84
CA ALA A 62 -4.29 14.31 3.84
C ALA A 62 -3.56 13.09 3.22
N GLY A 63 -4.23 11.94 3.14
CA GLY A 63 -3.67 10.69 2.62
C GLY A 63 -2.46 10.20 3.43
N ALA A 64 -1.44 9.70 2.73
CA ALA A 64 -0.21 9.19 3.33
C ALA A 64 0.97 10.15 3.11
N PRO A 65 1.78 10.43 4.16
CA PRO A 65 2.98 11.24 4.01
C PRO A 65 4.07 10.46 3.24
N SER A 66 5.15 11.16 2.90
CA SER A 66 6.25 10.58 2.13
C SER A 66 6.87 9.35 2.81
N HIS A 67 6.94 8.26 2.06
CA HIS A 67 7.50 6.98 2.49
C HIS A 67 8.04 6.18 1.29
N PHE A 68 8.68 5.06 1.57
CA PHE A 68 9.08 4.08 0.57
C PHE A 68 8.99 2.66 1.11
N HIS A 69 8.98 1.71 0.17
CA HIS A 69 9.01 0.27 0.40
C HIS A 69 10.37 -0.28 -0.03
N THR A 70 10.97 -1.21 0.71
CA THR A 70 12.27 -1.82 0.34
C THR A 70 12.11 -3.09 -0.48
N ARG A 71 10.94 -3.73 -0.41
CA ARG A 71 10.67 -5.03 -1.03
C ARG A 71 9.52 -4.97 -2.02
N ALA A 72 8.44 -4.26 -1.69
CA ALA A 72 7.23 -4.24 -2.52
C ALA A 72 7.24 -3.17 -3.61
N TRP A 73 6.65 -3.53 -4.75
CA TRP A 73 5.99 -2.55 -5.59
C TRP A 73 4.68 -2.14 -4.93
N GLU A 74 4.36 -0.84 -4.97
CA GLU A 74 3.01 -0.34 -4.66
C GLU A 74 2.35 0.15 -5.95
N LEU A 75 1.14 -0.34 -6.20
CA LEU A 75 0.37 -0.04 -7.39
C LEU A 75 -0.92 0.67 -6.98
N PHE A 76 -1.32 1.64 -7.78
CA PHE A 76 -2.46 2.51 -7.58
C PHE A 76 -3.34 2.40 -8.80
N PHE A 77 -4.64 2.20 -8.61
CA PHE A 77 -5.64 2.36 -9.66
C PHE A 77 -6.78 3.23 -9.14
N VAL A 78 -6.99 4.39 -9.76
CA VAL A 78 -8.04 5.32 -9.31
C VAL A 78 -9.38 4.85 -9.85
N ILE A 79 -10.26 4.41 -8.95
CA ILE A 79 -11.61 3.96 -9.24
C ILE A 79 -12.53 5.17 -9.46
N GLY A 80 -12.32 6.26 -8.74
CA GLY A 80 -13.08 7.49 -8.87
C GLY A 80 -12.43 8.68 -8.18
N GLY A 81 -12.80 9.89 -8.60
CA GLY A 81 -12.25 11.12 -8.03
C GLY A 81 -10.85 11.46 -8.55
N SER A 82 -10.00 12.08 -7.71
CA SER A 82 -8.66 12.49 -8.10
C SER A 82 -7.65 12.41 -6.94
N LEU A 83 -6.52 11.77 -7.18
CA LEU A 83 -5.45 11.57 -6.22
C LEU A 83 -4.22 12.38 -6.64
N GLU A 84 -3.75 13.28 -5.78
CA GLU A 84 -2.46 13.92 -5.96
C GLU A 84 -1.38 13.01 -5.38
N VAL A 85 -0.34 12.72 -6.17
CA VAL A 85 0.74 11.80 -5.82
C VAL A 85 2.10 12.45 -6.00
N LEU A 86 3.04 12.11 -5.11
CA LEU A 86 4.47 12.32 -5.28
C LEU A 86 5.11 11.01 -5.74
N VAL A 87 6.01 11.08 -6.72
CA VAL A 87 6.94 9.98 -7.07
C VAL A 87 8.35 10.57 -7.22
N GLY A 88 9.26 10.16 -6.33
CA GLY A 88 10.57 10.79 -6.18
C GLY A 88 10.42 12.24 -5.75
N GLU A 89 10.71 13.16 -6.68
CA GLU A 89 10.64 14.61 -6.45
C GLU A 89 9.52 15.29 -7.27
N GLU A 90 8.79 14.51 -8.09
CA GLU A 90 7.75 15.03 -8.97
C GLU A 90 6.37 14.79 -8.38
N THR A 91 5.47 15.76 -8.58
CA THR A 91 4.06 15.64 -8.21
C THR A 91 3.19 15.61 -9.45
N THR A 92 2.16 14.79 -9.42
CA THR A 92 1.14 14.70 -10.48
C THR A 92 -0.23 14.39 -9.88
N VAL A 93 -1.29 14.58 -10.65
CA VAL A 93 -2.66 14.22 -10.27
C VAL A 93 -3.10 13.06 -11.15
N LEU A 94 -3.55 11.99 -10.51
CA LEU A 94 -4.17 10.82 -11.13
C LEU A 94 -5.70 10.98 -11.09
N GLY A 95 -6.35 10.82 -12.23
CA GLY A 95 -7.80 10.80 -12.36
C GLY A 95 -8.37 9.38 -12.48
N GLU A 96 -9.70 9.26 -12.53
CA GLU A 96 -10.39 7.98 -12.71
C GLU A 96 -9.86 7.20 -13.93
N GLY A 97 -9.52 5.92 -13.71
CA GLY A 97 -8.95 5.03 -14.72
C GLY A 97 -7.42 5.10 -14.85
N ASP A 98 -6.76 6.08 -14.22
CA ASP A 98 -5.31 6.17 -14.21
C ASP A 98 -4.70 5.10 -13.31
N PHE A 99 -3.52 4.64 -13.73
CA PHE A 99 -2.71 3.64 -13.06
C PHE A 99 -1.30 4.15 -12.80
N LEU A 100 -0.79 3.87 -11.60
CA LEU A 100 0.61 4.15 -11.22
C LEU A 100 1.21 2.90 -10.58
N ALA A 101 2.46 2.57 -10.92
CA ALA A 101 3.25 1.55 -10.24
C ALA A 101 4.56 2.15 -9.75
N VAL A 102 4.80 2.05 -8.44
CA VAL A 102 5.97 2.61 -7.77
C VAL A 102 6.92 1.46 -7.38
N PRO A 103 8.17 1.44 -7.90
CA PRO A 103 9.12 0.40 -7.55
C PRO A 103 9.69 0.58 -6.14
N PRO A 104 10.25 -0.50 -5.56
CA PRO A 104 10.99 -0.41 -4.30
C PRO A 104 12.03 0.71 -4.30
N HIS A 105 12.28 1.27 -3.12
CA HIS A 105 13.21 2.36 -2.82
C HIS A 105 12.88 3.71 -3.48
N THR A 106 11.69 3.86 -4.05
CA THR A 106 11.23 5.14 -4.60
C THR A 106 10.38 5.86 -3.55
N PRO A 107 10.79 7.04 -3.04
CA PRO A 107 9.93 7.85 -2.20
C PRO A 107 8.64 8.22 -2.92
N HIS A 108 7.51 8.08 -2.24
CA HIS A 108 6.20 8.45 -2.75
C HIS A 108 5.29 8.89 -1.60
N ALA A 109 4.28 9.68 -1.94
CA ALA A 109 3.27 10.19 -1.03
C ALA A 109 1.97 10.37 -1.81
N PHE A 110 0.84 10.49 -1.12
CA PHE A 110 -0.41 10.75 -1.81
C PHE A 110 -1.44 11.41 -0.90
N ALA A 111 -2.35 12.16 -1.49
CA ALA A 111 -3.50 12.77 -0.84
C ALA A 111 -4.66 12.87 -1.82
N ALA A 112 -5.88 13.07 -1.32
CA ALA A 112 -6.96 13.52 -2.21
C ALA A 112 -6.55 14.86 -2.83
N ALA A 113 -6.73 15.01 -4.15
CA ALA A 113 -6.37 16.23 -4.84
C ALA A 113 -7.15 17.44 -4.26
N PRO A 114 -6.62 18.67 -4.36
CA PRO A 114 -7.27 19.85 -3.80
C PRO A 114 -8.72 19.99 -4.26
N GLY A 115 -9.65 20.01 -3.30
CA GLY A 115 -11.08 20.11 -3.61
C GLY A 115 -11.68 18.86 -4.29
N ALA A 116 -11.05 17.69 -4.18
CA ALA A 116 -11.58 16.43 -4.70
C ALA A 116 -11.66 15.35 -3.60
N GLU A 117 -12.60 14.43 -3.75
CA GLU A 117 -12.55 13.11 -3.11
C GLU A 117 -11.70 12.17 -3.98
N ALA A 118 -11.27 11.03 -3.42
CA ALA A 118 -10.59 10.00 -4.18
C ALA A 118 -11.02 8.61 -3.73
N ASP A 119 -11.03 7.65 -4.65
CA ASP A 119 -11.30 6.25 -4.39
C ASP A 119 -10.31 5.40 -5.19
N VAL A 120 -9.49 4.62 -4.48
CA VAL A 120 -8.27 4.05 -5.06
C VAL A 120 -8.10 2.62 -4.62
N LEU A 121 -7.79 1.74 -5.57
CA LEU A 121 -7.32 0.39 -5.30
C LEU A 121 -5.80 0.41 -5.14
N PHE A 122 -5.33 -0.06 -4.00
CA PHE A 122 -3.92 -0.26 -3.70
C PHE A 122 -3.56 -1.73 -3.81
N VAL A 123 -2.46 -2.03 -4.49
CA VAL A 123 -1.92 -3.38 -4.60
C VAL A 123 -0.44 -3.39 -4.26
N PHE A 124 -0.02 -4.33 -3.43
CA PHE A 124 1.37 -4.55 -3.04
C PHE A 124 1.82 -5.90 -3.59
N THR A 125 2.99 -5.95 -4.22
CA THR A 125 3.60 -7.21 -4.65
C THR A 125 5.13 -7.18 -4.48
N PRO A 126 5.74 -8.15 -3.77
CA PRO A 126 5.09 -9.22 -3.01
C PRO A 126 4.19 -8.68 -1.88
N GLY A 127 3.29 -9.52 -1.31
CA GLY A 127 2.43 -9.13 -0.19
C GLY A 127 3.20 -8.64 1.04
N MET A 128 2.62 -7.74 1.84
CA MET A 128 3.33 -6.98 2.90
C MET A 128 2.59 -6.87 4.25
N ASP A 129 1.75 -7.85 4.61
CA ASP A 129 0.98 -7.84 5.86
C ASP A 129 0.27 -6.50 6.12
N ARG A 130 -0.24 -5.85 5.06
CA ARG A 130 -0.81 -4.50 5.14
C ARG A 130 -2.06 -4.49 5.99
N PHE A 131 -2.80 -5.57 6.10
CA PHE A 131 -4.02 -5.57 6.93
C PHE A 131 -3.70 -5.26 8.40
N ASP A 132 -2.64 -5.87 8.94
CA ASP A 132 -2.17 -5.58 10.29
C ASP A 132 -1.61 -4.16 10.43
N TYR A 133 -0.91 -3.66 9.40
CA TYR A 133 -0.44 -2.29 9.37
C TYR A 133 -1.59 -1.26 9.38
N LEU A 134 -2.63 -1.48 8.57
CA LEU A 134 -3.79 -0.60 8.49
C LEU A 134 -4.58 -0.59 9.81
N ARG A 135 -4.70 -1.74 10.48
CA ARG A 135 -5.26 -1.81 11.84
C ARG A 135 -4.40 -1.05 12.85
N LEU A 136 -3.07 -1.18 12.77
CA LEU A 136 -2.13 -0.45 13.62
C LEU A 136 -2.27 1.07 13.44
N LEU A 137 -2.36 1.55 12.20
CA LEU A 137 -2.62 2.97 11.90
C LEU A 137 -3.90 3.44 12.59
N GLY A 138 -5.01 2.74 12.39
CA GLY A 138 -6.28 3.09 13.02
C GLY A 138 -6.20 3.10 14.55
N SER A 139 -5.53 2.11 15.14
CA SER A 139 -5.32 2.02 16.60
C SER A 139 -4.54 3.21 17.16
N VAL A 140 -3.45 3.60 16.50
CA VAL A 140 -2.66 4.77 16.89
C VAL A 140 -3.47 6.06 16.75
N MET A 141 -4.23 6.21 15.66
CA MET A 141 -5.04 7.41 15.44
C MET A 141 -6.18 7.55 16.46
N ARG A 142 -6.69 6.45 17.02
CA ARG A 142 -7.65 6.46 18.12
C ARG A 142 -7.00 6.63 19.50
N GLY A 143 -5.67 6.65 19.59
CA GLY A 143 -4.94 6.74 20.85
C GLY A 143 -4.92 5.43 21.66
N GLU A 144 -5.28 4.31 21.03
CA GLU A 144 -5.26 2.97 21.65
C GLU A 144 -3.86 2.35 21.64
N THR A 145 -2.97 2.86 20.79
CA THR A 145 -1.58 2.44 20.67
C THR A 145 -0.66 3.65 20.58
N GLU A 146 0.52 3.54 21.19
CA GLU A 146 1.52 4.60 21.19
C GLU A 146 1.99 4.95 19.77
N PRO A 147 2.14 6.24 19.42
CA PRO A 147 2.56 6.67 18.07
C PRO A 147 3.88 6.05 17.58
N GLY A 148 4.81 5.78 18.50
CA GLY A 148 6.09 5.14 18.18
C GLY A 148 5.97 3.73 17.60
N ALA A 149 4.84 3.05 17.80
CA ALA A 149 4.61 1.70 17.27
C ALA A 149 4.66 1.65 15.74
N ILE A 150 4.19 2.70 15.06
CA ILE A 150 4.24 2.79 13.59
C ILE A 150 5.70 2.81 13.12
N ALA A 151 6.53 3.69 13.68
CA ALA A 151 7.93 3.80 13.30
C ALA A 151 8.71 2.50 13.60
N ALA A 152 8.43 1.87 14.74
CA ALA A 152 9.04 0.59 15.12
C ALA A 152 8.64 -0.58 14.21
N SER A 153 7.52 -0.45 13.48
CA SER A 153 6.98 -1.51 12.63
C SER A 153 7.49 -1.49 11.18
N GLY A 154 8.34 -0.51 10.82
CA GLY A 154 8.78 -0.27 9.44
C GLY A 154 9.36 -1.50 8.74
N GLU A 155 10.27 -2.24 9.40
CA GLU A 155 10.85 -3.48 8.85
C GLU A 155 9.81 -4.59 8.62
N ARG A 156 8.84 -4.72 9.53
CA ARG A 156 7.81 -5.76 9.42
C ARG A 156 6.90 -5.50 8.22
N PHE A 157 6.37 -4.29 8.13
CA PHE A 157 5.36 -3.91 7.13
C PHE A 157 5.94 -3.22 5.89
N ASP A 158 7.27 -3.23 5.75
CA ASP A 158 8.01 -2.62 4.63
C ASP A 158 7.68 -1.14 4.42
N ASN A 159 7.42 -0.37 5.49
CA ASN A 159 6.92 1.00 5.36
C ASN A 159 7.85 1.99 6.05
N HIS A 160 8.67 2.70 5.28
CA HIS A 160 9.72 3.57 5.80
C HIS A 160 9.41 5.03 5.49
N TYR A 161 9.03 5.80 6.51
CA TYR A 161 8.78 7.23 6.34
C TYR A 161 10.06 8.00 6.07
N VAL A 162 9.98 8.97 5.17
CA VAL A 162 11.11 9.80 4.76
C VAL A 162 10.65 11.24 4.53
N ASP A 163 11.51 12.21 4.81
CA ASP A 163 11.21 13.60 4.49
C ASP A 163 11.18 13.82 2.97
N SER A 164 10.24 14.65 2.50
CA SER A 164 10.20 15.12 1.12
C SER A 164 9.92 16.63 1.11
N PRO A 165 10.94 17.46 0.83
CA PRO A 165 10.74 18.90 0.63
C PRO A 165 9.77 19.20 -0.51
N ALA A 166 9.83 18.44 -1.61
CA ALA A 166 8.92 18.58 -2.75
C ALA A 166 7.45 18.37 -2.32
N TRP A 167 7.18 17.32 -1.54
CA TRP A 167 5.82 17.08 -1.07
C TRP A 167 5.32 18.16 -0.12
N ARG A 168 6.15 18.59 0.85
CA ARG A 168 5.77 19.69 1.75
C ARG A 168 5.46 20.98 0.98
N ALA A 169 6.25 21.28 -0.05
CA ALA A 169 6.03 22.44 -0.90
C ALA A 169 4.70 22.32 -1.68
N ALA A 170 4.41 21.14 -2.24
CA ALA A 170 3.14 20.87 -2.91
C ALA A 170 1.95 21.03 -1.97
N LEU A 171 2.01 20.46 -0.76
CA LEU A 171 0.97 20.61 0.27
C LEU A 171 0.75 22.09 0.65
N ALA A 172 1.83 22.86 0.80
CA ALA A 172 1.76 24.28 1.15
C ALA A 172 1.22 25.16 0.01
N ALA A 173 1.29 24.70 -1.25
CA ALA A 173 0.73 25.42 -2.40
C ALA A 173 -0.79 25.23 -2.54
N ARG A 174 -1.42 24.39 -1.70
CA ARG A 174 -2.88 24.12 -1.72
C ARG A 174 -3.72 25.19 -1.01
N THR A 175 -3.10 26.04 -0.19
CA THR A 175 -3.74 27.18 0.50
C THR A 175 -3.91 28.37 -0.44
#